data_AF-A0A117NNR7-F1
#
_entry.id   AF-A0A117NNR7-F1
#
_cell.length_a   1.000
_cell.length_b   1.000
_cell.length_c   1.000
_cell.angle_alpha   90.00
_cell.angle_beta   90.00
_cell.angle_gamma   90.00
#
_symmetry.space_group_name_H-M   'P 1'
#
loop_
_entity.id
_entity.type
_entity.pdbx_description
1 polymer ?
#
loop_
_entity_poly.entity_id
_entity_poly.type
_entity_poly.pdbx_seq_one_letter_code
_entity_poly.pdbx_strand_id
1 'polypeptide(L)'
;MITGCILLAVGSGAFKTAVVPFIADQYDETEFRIKTQKGGKRVVTSRELTMTYIYNVFYWAINVVCFVADSTPLLERYVGFWLAYLVPCCAMWLALIPILLGHKHFVRHSPTSNIMPQICSALRYGIIGGFKMDAAKPDAQLHQHGRQVPWADSFIEEIKRSLLTCRVLILFPIHWLCYNQIFSNLISQAGQMVTYGIPNDMMKIAGPISGIIIAPMVQKGLYPYITKRRISFGPIARMTVGFLFLTLSMVYTTGIQKLIYQAGPCYDAPLSCAASNGGTIPNQVSVFLQVPTYFGGGLAEVFCLTTGTEYAYNHAPKSMKTLVQAIWLAMAGVGTCLALAFTPLTKDPHLVTMYAILTGLLGGATILLWVLFRSLDKSKIKEDVE
;
A
#
# COMPACT_ATOMS: atom_id res chain seq x y z
N MET A 1 -26.05 0.61 6.86
CA MET A 1 -24.66 0.10 6.74
C MET A 1 -24.00 0.52 5.44
N ILE A 2 -24.53 0.13 4.27
CA ILE A 2 -23.94 0.42 2.94
C ILE A 2 -23.66 1.91 2.73
N THR A 3 -24.62 2.80 3.01
CA THR A 3 -24.44 4.25 2.90
C THR A 3 -23.30 4.77 3.78
N GLY A 4 -23.16 4.24 4.99
CA GLY A 4 -22.06 4.58 5.89
C GLY A 4 -20.70 4.14 5.34
N CYS A 5 -20.61 2.93 4.78
CA CYS A 5 -19.39 2.45 4.14
C CYS A 5 -18.98 3.32 2.95
N ILE A 6 -19.93 3.77 2.12
CA ILE A 6 -19.67 4.66 0.98
C ILE A 6 -19.14 6.01 1.46
N LEU A 7 -19.79 6.62 2.46
CA LEU A 7 -19.36 7.90 3.02
C LEU A 7 -17.98 7.81 3.67
N LEU A 8 -17.70 6.73 4.41
CA LEU A 8 -16.38 6.47 5.00
C LEU A 8 -15.32 6.25 3.94
N ALA A 9 -15.62 5.53 2.85
CA ALA A 9 -14.69 5.30 1.75
C ALA A 9 -14.32 6.62 1.04
N VAL A 10 -15.31 7.46 0.73
CA VAL A 10 -15.09 8.77 0.10
C VAL A 10 -14.31 9.71 1.04
N GLY A 11 -14.74 9.80 2.30
CA GLY A 11 -14.09 10.66 3.30
C GLY A 11 -12.66 10.25 3.60
N SER A 12 -12.42 8.96 3.83
CA SER A 12 -11.07 8.42 4.08
C SER A 12 -10.16 8.58 2.87
N GLY A 13 -10.66 8.33 1.66
CA GLY A 13 -9.92 8.52 0.41
C GLY A 13 -9.48 9.97 0.21
N ALA A 14 -10.40 10.92 0.39
CA ALA A 14 -10.10 12.36 0.26
C ALA A 14 -9.15 12.86 1.34
N PHE A 15 -9.33 12.43 2.59
CA PHE A 15 -8.44 12.82 3.69
C PHE A 15 -7.01 12.29 3.49
N LYS A 16 -6.88 11.01 3.13
CA LYS A 16 -5.57 10.35 2.97
C LYS A 16 -4.72 10.99 1.86
N THR A 17 -5.34 11.46 0.78
CA THR A 17 -4.62 12.12 -0.32
C THR A 17 -4.28 13.58 -0.01
N ALA A 18 -5.08 14.27 0.81
CA ALA A 18 -4.87 15.67 1.14
C ALA A 18 -3.90 15.89 2.31
N VAL A 19 -3.91 15.03 3.33
CA VAL A 19 -3.20 15.29 4.60
C VAL A 19 -1.69 15.31 4.45
N VAL A 20 -1.11 14.38 3.68
CA VAL A 20 0.36 14.28 3.54
C VAL A 20 0.93 15.49 2.79
N PRO A 21 0.39 15.90 1.62
CA PRO A 21 0.78 17.16 0.99
C PRO A 21 0.51 18.37 1.88
N PHE A 22 -0.63 18.41 2.57
CA PHE A 22 -0.98 19.53 3.44
C PHE A 22 0.05 19.77 4.55
N ILE A 23 0.51 18.70 5.21
CA ILE A 23 1.58 18.77 6.23
C ILE A 23 2.89 19.30 5.62
N ALA A 24 3.23 18.85 4.42
CA ALA A 24 4.43 19.31 3.70
C ALA A 24 4.36 20.80 3.40
N ASP A 25 3.20 21.25 2.90
CA ASP A 25 2.96 22.62 2.49
C ASP A 25 2.98 23.62 3.65
N GLN A 26 2.80 23.17 4.89
CA GLN A 26 2.93 24.01 6.08
C GLN A 26 4.39 24.40 6.39
N TYR A 27 5.37 23.64 5.90
CA TYR A 27 6.79 23.98 6.09
C TYR A 27 7.30 24.77 4.89
N ASP A 28 7.12 26.09 4.95
CA ASP A 28 7.45 27.04 3.87
C ASP A 28 8.93 27.49 3.88
N GLU A 29 9.71 27.07 4.89
CA GLU A 29 11.12 27.45 4.97
C GLU A 29 11.94 26.76 3.85
N THR A 30 12.34 27.55 2.85
CA THR A 30 13.16 27.12 1.71
C THR A 30 14.66 27.36 1.93
N GLU A 31 15.03 28.30 2.80
CA GLU A 31 16.42 28.72 2.98
C GLU A 31 17.17 27.92 4.07
N PHE A 32 18.43 27.62 3.79
CA PHE A 32 19.34 27.00 4.76
C PHE A 32 19.65 27.97 5.90
N ARG A 33 19.09 27.73 7.10
CA ARG A 33 19.47 28.48 8.31
C ARG A 33 20.46 27.72 9.17
N ILE A 34 21.52 28.41 9.55
CA ILE A 34 22.46 27.94 10.57
C ILE A 34 21.83 28.20 11.94
N LYS A 35 21.36 27.15 12.61
CA LYS A 35 20.91 27.22 14.01
C LYS A 35 22.06 26.79 14.93
N THR A 36 22.38 27.60 15.92
CA THR A 36 23.34 27.22 16.96
C THR A 36 22.58 26.47 18.06
N GLN A 37 22.85 25.17 18.23
CA GLN A 37 22.28 24.40 19.34
C GLN A 37 22.79 24.93 20.69
N LYS A 38 22.08 24.60 21.78
CA LYS A 38 22.42 24.97 23.17
C LYS A 38 23.84 24.55 23.64
N GLY A 39 24.57 23.76 22.84
CA GLY A 39 25.97 23.38 23.06
C GLY A 39 26.98 24.01 22.09
N GLY A 40 26.65 25.12 21.41
CA GLY A 40 27.59 25.86 20.55
C GLY A 40 27.83 25.26 19.15
N LYS A 41 27.30 24.07 18.84
CA LYS A 41 27.37 23.47 17.50
C LYS A 41 26.43 24.20 16.54
N ARG A 42 27.01 24.78 15.49
CA ARG A 42 26.29 25.37 14.35
C ARG A 42 25.83 24.23 13.43
N VAL A 43 24.52 24.05 13.30
CA VAL A 43 23.92 23.05 12.40
C VAL A 43 23.14 23.77 11.30
N VAL A 44 23.40 23.38 10.05
CA VAL A 44 22.64 23.85 8.89
C VAL A 44 21.34 23.07 8.83
N THR A 45 20.21 23.76 8.93
CA THR A 45 18.89 23.14 8.80
C THR A 45 18.55 23.05 7.31
N SER A 46 18.47 21.84 6.77
CA SER A 46 18.03 21.59 5.38
C SER A 46 16.53 21.27 5.37
N ARG A 47 15.79 21.86 4.43
CA ARG A 47 14.34 21.59 4.23
C ARG A 47 14.06 20.11 4.04
N GLU A 48 14.87 19.43 3.23
CA GLU A 48 14.70 18.01 2.95
C GLU A 48 14.81 17.16 4.22
N LEU A 49 15.82 17.45 5.06
CA LEU A 49 16.06 16.71 6.30
C LEU A 49 14.94 16.93 7.33
N THR A 50 14.44 18.17 7.43
CA THR A 50 13.30 18.51 8.30
C THR A 50 12.01 17.86 7.82
N MET A 51 11.74 17.87 6.51
CA MET A 51 10.58 17.19 5.92
C MET A 51 10.63 15.67 6.16
N THR A 52 11.79 15.04 5.94
CA THR A 52 11.99 13.62 6.26
C THR A 52 11.71 13.35 7.75
N TYR A 53 12.16 14.22 8.65
CA TYR A 53 11.86 14.09 10.07
C TYR A 53 10.36 14.20 10.37
N ILE A 54 9.67 15.21 9.83
CA ILE A 54 8.22 15.40 10.01
C ILE A 54 7.45 14.16 9.52
N TYR A 55 7.78 13.65 8.33
CA TYR A 55 7.17 12.44 7.81
C TYR A 55 7.47 11.22 8.68
N ASN A 56 8.71 11.04 9.15
CA ASN A 56 9.05 9.93 10.03
C ASN A 56 8.27 9.97 11.35
N VAL A 57 8.07 11.15 11.95
CA VAL A 57 7.24 11.32 13.15
C VAL A 57 5.78 10.99 12.84
N PHE A 58 5.26 11.46 11.71
CA PHE A 58 3.90 11.15 11.26
C PHE A 58 3.69 9.64 11.04
N TYR A 59 4.62 8.97 10.36
CA TYR A 59 4.58 7.52 10.17
C TYR A 59 4.71 6.74 11.48
N TRP A 60 5.53 7.20 12.42
CA TRP A 60 5.61 6.60 13.75
C TRP A 60 4.28 6.72 14.51
N ALA A 61 3.66 7.90 14.48
CA ALA A 61 2.35 8.12 15.09
C ALA A 61 1.24 7.25 14.47
N ILE A 62 1.24 7.06 13.15
CA ILE A 62 0.30 6.15 12.47
C ILE A 62 0.43 4.73 13.02
N ASN A 63 1.64 4.20 13.16
CA ASN A 63 1.84 2.83 13.67
C ASN A 63 1.30 2.66 15.10
N VAL A 64 1.49 3.66 15.97
CA VAL A 64 0.93 3.66 17.34
C VAL A 64 -0.60 3.69 17.30
N VAL A 65 -1.20 4.52 16.44
CA VAL A 65 -2.65 4.60 16.29
C VAL A 65 -3.22 3.29 15.73
N CYS A 66 -2.57 2.67 14.75
CA CYS A 66 -2.97 1.37 14.20
C CYS A 66 -2.98 0.28 15.29
N PHE A 67 -1.97 0.25 16.17
CA PHE A 67 -1.94 -0.68 17.30
C PHE A 67 -3.16 -0.52 18.23
N VAL A 68 -3.52 0.73 18.56
CA VAL A 68 -4.72 1.02 19.37
C VAL A 68 -6.00 0.65 18.61
N ALA A 69 -6.09 0.99 17.32
CA ALA A 69 -7.26 0.71 16.49
C ALA A 69 -7.48 -0.80 16.29
N ASP A 70 -6.42 -1.58 16.14
CA ASP A 70 -6.52 -3.05 16.00
C ASP A 70 -6.85 -3.76 17.32
N SER A 71 -6.81 -3.04 18.45
CA SER A 71 -7.28 -3.51 19.75
C SER A 71 -8.79 -3.27 19.97
N THR A 72 -9.46 -2.54 19.08
CA THR A 72 -10.91 -2.27 19.15
C THR A 72 -11.81 -3.53 19.24
N PRO A 73 -11.47 -4.69 18.65
CA PRO A 73 -12.25 -5.92 18.83
C PRO A 73 -12.41 -6.37 20.30
N LEU A 74 -11.52 -5.93 21.22
CA LEU A 74 -11.71 -6.17 22.65
C LEU A 74 -12.91 -5.39 23.20
N LEU A 75 -13.13 -4.14 22.75
CA LEU A 75 -14.28 -3.34 23.16
C LEU A 75 -15.59 -3.96 22.64
N GLU A 76 -15.55 -4.49 21.41
CA GLU A 76 -16.68 -5.24 20.84
C GLU A 76 -17.02 -6.46 21.70
N ARG A 77 -16.02 -7.26 22.07
CA ARG A 77 -16.22 -8.49 22.85
C ARG A 77 -16.75 -8.24 24.27
N TYR A 78 -16.25 -7.21 24.95
CA TYR A 78 -16.58 -6.98 26.37
C TYR A 78 -17.73 -5.99 26.61
N VAL A 79 -18.00 -5.07 25.67
CA VAL A 79 -19.02 -4.02 25.84
C VAL A 79 -20.05 -4.03 24.72
N GLY A 80 -19.59 -4.14 23.47
CA GLY A 80 -20.45 -4.23 22.29
C GLY A 80 -20.08 -3.26 21.16
N PHE A 81 -20.66 -3.51 19.99
CA PHE A 81 -20.36 -2.80 18.73
C PHE A 81 -20.58 -1.29 18.77
N TRP A 82 -21.54 -0.80 19.55
CA TRP A 82 -21.86 0.65 19.58
C TRP A 82 -20.66 1.47 20.07
N LEU A 83 -19.94 0.98 21.08
CA LEU A 83 -18.78 1.66 21.64
C LEU A 83 -17.58 1.58 20.68
N ALA A 84 -17.40 0.42 20.03
CA ALA A 84 -16.38 0.22 19.01
C ALA A 84 -16.50 1.20 17.84
N TYR A 85 -17.73 1.60 17.45
CA TYR A 85 -17.95 2.63 16.43
C TYR A 85 -17.93 4.07 16.97
N LEU A 86 -18.33 4.28 18.22
CA LEU A 86 -18.34 5.61 18.83
C LEU A 86 -16.93 6.16 19.05
N VAL A 87 -15.98 5.32 19.48
CA VAL A 87 -14.60 5.75 19.76
C VAL A 87 -13.92 6.38 18.53
N PRO A 88 -13.89 5.74 17.34
CA PRO A 88 -13.37 6.37 16.12
C PRO A 88 -14.15 7.64 15.71
N CYS A 89 -15.47 7.66 15.92
CA CYS A 89 -16.30 8.83 15.60
C CYS A 89 -15.90 10.05 16.46
N CYS A 90 -15.76 9.87 17.77
CA CYS A 90 -15.31 10.91 18.69
C CYS A 90 -13.88 11.35 18.35
N ALA A 91 -12.97 10.42 18.06
CA ALA A 91 -11.60 10.73 17.68
C ALA A 91 -11.54 11.58 16.39
N MET A 92 -12.39 11.29 15.41
CA MET A 92 -12.48 12.07 14.17
C MET A 92 -12.95 13.51 14.44
N TRP A 93 -13.95 13.70 15.31
CA TRP A 93 -14.39 15.05 15.72
C TRP A 93 -13.30 15.81 16.49
N LEU A 94 -12.63 15.12 17.42
CA LEU A 94 -11.50 15.68 18.17
C LEU A 94 -10.33 16.09 17.24
N ALA A 95 -10.09 15.35 16.16
CA ALA A 95 -9.09 15.71 15.16
C ALA A 95 -9.53 16.88 14.24
N LEU A 96 -10.83 16.99 13.96
CA LEU A 96 -11.38 18.03 13.09
C LEU A 96 -11.40 19.42 13.77
N ILE A 97 -11.68 19.48 15.07
CA ILE A 97 -11.80 20.74 15.82
C ILE A 97 -10.54 21.62 15.70
N PRO A 98 -9.31 21.14 15.95
CA PRO A 98 -8.09 21.92 15.77
C PRO A 98 -7.88 22.41 14.33
N ILE A 99 -8.26 21.63 13.32
CA ILE A 99 -8.12 22.02 11.91
C ILE A 99 -9.06 23.16 11.57
N LEU A 100 -10.31 23.10 12.04
CA LEU A 100 -11.31 24.16 11.82
C LEU A 100 -10.93 25.46 12.54
N LEU A 101 -10.47 25.36 13.79
CA LEU A 101 -10.03 26.51 14.58
C LEU A 101 -8.70 27.09 14.07
N GLY A 102 -7.82 26.24 13.58
CA GLY A 102 -6.49 26.58 13.05
C GLY A 102 -6.49 27.16 11.64
N HIS A 103 -7.65 27.29 10.96
CA HIS A 103 -7.69 27.62 9.53
C HIS A 103 -6.97 28.92 9.12
N LYS A 104 -6.80 29.87 10.06
CA LYS A 104 -6.11 31.15 9.85
C LYS A 104 -4.59 31.05 9.96
N HIS A 105 -4.08 30.01 10.62
CA HIS A 105 -2.64 29.79 10.84
C HIS A 105 -2.00 28.92 9.75
N PHE A 106 -2.82 28.27 8.89
CA PHE A 106 -2.31 27.41 7.83
C PHE A 106 -1.89 28.21 6.60
N VAL A 107 -0.73 27.84 6.06
CA VAL A 107 -0.21 28.37 4.79
C VAL A 107 -1.07 27.82 3.65
N ARG A 108 -1.51 28.70 2.75
CA ARG A 108 -2.30 28.35 1.57
C ARG A 108 -1.54 28.73 0.31
N HIS A 109 -1.07 27.74 -0.43
CA HIS A 109 -0.48 27.94 -1.75
C HIS A 109 -1.58 28.19 -2.79
N SER A 110 -1.29 29.02 -3.80
CA SER A 110 -2.20 29.24 -4.92
C SER A 110 -2.34 27.95 -5.76
N PRO A 111 -3.55 27.64 -6.26
CA PRO A 111 -3.78 26.41 -7.01
C PRO A 111 -2.91 26.37 -8.27
N THR A 112 -2.07 25.34 -8.39
CA THR A 112 -1.33 25.03 -9.62
C THR A 112 -2.31 24.71 -10.74
N SER A 113 -2.03 25.12 -11.97
CA SER A 113 -2.91 24.87 -13.12
C SER A 113 -3.24 23.37 -13.26
N ASN A 114 -4.50 23.05 -13.57
CA ASN A 114 -4.94 21.66 -13.65
C ASN A 114 -4.52 21.02 -14.97
N ILE A 115 -3.51 20.15 -14.93
CA ILE A 115 -2.95 19.47 -16.09
C ILE A 115 -3.80 18.24 -16.48
N MET A 116 -4.66 17.75 -15.57
CA MET A 116 -5.43 16.51 -15.75
C MET A 116 -6.32 16.48 -17.01
N PRO A 117 -7.07 17.54 -17.37
CA PRO A 117 -7.90 17.53 -18.58
C PRO A 117 -7.08 17.40 -19.86
N GLN A 118 -5.88 18.00 -19.89
CA GLN A 118 -4.96 17.90 -21.02
C GLN A 118 -4.46 16.47 -21.18
N ILE A 119 -4.13 15.80 -20.08
CA ILE A 119 -3.70 14.39 -20.09
C ILE A 119 -4.83 13.47 -20.55
N CYS A 120 -6.04 13.62 -20.03
CA CYS A 120 -7.19 12.82 -20.45
C CYS A 120 -7.46 12.99 -21.96
N SER A 121 -7.32 14.23 -22.47
CA SER A 121 -7.52 14.52 -23.89
C SER A 121 -6.43 13.89 -24.75
N ALA A 122 -5.16 14.03 -24.34
CA ALA A 122 -4.02 13.41 -25.03
C ALA A 122 -4.11 11.87 -25.04
N LEU A 123 -4.46 11.25 -23.91
CA LEU A 123 -4.68 9.80 -23.83
C LEU A 123 -5.84 9.35 -24.73
N ARG A 124 -6.95 10.10 -24.73
CA ARG A 124 -8.10 9.82 -25.61
C ARG A 124 -7.70 9.86 -27.08
N TYR A 125 -6.91 10.84 -27.50
CA TYR A 125 -6.40 10.93 -28.88
C TYR A 125 -5.44 9.78 -29.21
N GLY A 126 -4.57 9.39 -28.28
CA GLY A 126 -3.70 8.22 -28.46
C GLY A 126 -4.46 6.91 -28.60
N ILE A 127 -5.56 6.73 -27.87
CA ILE A 127 -6.43 5.54 -27.97
C ILE A 127 -7.17 5.52 -29.31
N ILE A 128 -7.79 6.63 -29.71
CA ILE A 128 -8.50 6.75 -31.00
C ILE A 128 -7.53 6.55 -32.18
N GLY A 129 -6.28 7.00 -32.03
CA GLY A 129 -5.20 6.81 -33.00
C GLY A 129 -4.58 5.42 -33.02
N GLY A 130 -5.22 4.40 -32.42
CA GLY A 130 -4.75 3.01 -32.45
C GLY A 130 -3.69 2.66 -31.40
N PHE A 131 -3.85 3.19 -30.17
CA PHE A 131 -2.91 3.00 -29.06
C PHE A 131 -1.49 3.52 -29.31
N LYS A 132 -1.33 4.48 -30.22
CA LYS A 132 -0.06 5.17 -30.48
C LYS A 132 -0.10 6.57 -29.89
N MET A 133 0.68 6.81 -28.84
CA MET A 133 0.78 8.13 -28.23
C MET A 133 1.31 9.20 -29.20
N ASP A 134 2.06 8.79 -30.23
CA ASP A 134 2.55 9.70 -31.28
C ASP A 134 1.41 10.35 -32.08
N ALA A 135 0.21 9.75 -32.13
CA ALA A 135 -0.97 10.35 -32.75
C ALA A 135 -1.53 11.56 -31.97
N ALA A 136 -1.19 11.69 -30.68
CA ALA A 136 -1.59 12.82 -29.85
C ALA A 136 -0.61 14.02 -29.95
N LYS A 137 0.45 13.90 -30.76
CA LYS A 137 1.38 15.01 -30.98
C LYS A 137 0.69 16.17 -31.70
N PRO A 138 1.05 17.42 -31.37
CA PRO A 138 0.57 18.62 -32.05
C PRO A 138 0.60 18.54 -33.57
N ASP A 139 1.74 18.14 -34.15
CA ASP A 139 1.90 18.04 -35.60
C ASP A 139 0.96 16.97 -36.19
N ALA A 140 0.86 15.81 -35.54
CA ALA A 140 -0.02 14.74 -35.98
C ALA A 140 -1.50 15.14 -35.94
N GLN A 141 -1.94 15.82 -34.89
CA GLN A 141 -3.33 16.31 -34.77
C GLN A 141 -3.64 17.45 -35.74
N LEU A 142 -2.67 18.31 -36.01
CA LEU A 142 -2.81 19.37 -37.00
C LEU A 142 -2.93 18.81 -38.41
N HIS A 143 -2.07 17.85 -38.80
CA HIS A 143 -2.08 17.26 -40.14
C HIS A 143 -3.25 16.30 -40.40
N GLN A 144 -3.66 15.49 -39.40
CA GLN A 144 -4.71 14.48 -39.60
C GLN A 144 -6.12 15.01 -39.33
N HIS A 145 -6.26 15.99 -38.43
CA HIS A 145 -7.56 16.45 -37.96
C HIS A 145 -7.75 17.97 -37.98
N GLY A 146 -6.72 18.75 -38.35
CA GLY A 146 -6.80 20.22 -38.40
C GLY A 146 -6.97 20.89 -37.03
N ARG A 147 -6.60 20.21 -35.93
CA ARG A 147 -6.83 20.71 -34.56
C ARG A 147 -5.53 21.21 -33.93
N GLN A 148 -5.54 22.43 -33.42
CA GLN A 148 -4.48 22.93 -32.55
C GLN A 148 -4.72 22.49 -31.10
N VAL A 149 -3.74 21.81 -30.53
CA VAL A 149 -3.77 21.29 -29.15
C VAL A 149 -2.97 22.22 -28.23
N PRO A 150 -3.34 22.34 -26.94
CA PRO A 150 -2.70 23.29 -26.02
C PRO A 150 -1.37 22.79 -25.40
N TRP A 151 -0.84 21.64 -25.83
CA TRP A 151 0.38 21.03 -25.28
C TRP A 151 1.50 20.93 -26.31
N ALA A 152 2.75 20.78 -25.86
CA ALA A 152 3.93 20.61 -26.70
C ALA A 152 4.29 19.11 -26.90
N ASP A 153 5.16 18.81 -27.86
CA ASP A 153 5.66 17.45 -28.12
C ASP A 153 6.36 16.81 -26.92
N SER A 154 7.11 17.61 -26.16
CA SER A 154 7.78 17.17 -24.94
C SER A 154 6.80 16.59 -23.90
N PHE A 155 5.59 17.15 -23.83
CA PHE A 155 4.54 16.67 -22.93
C PHE A 155 4.06 15.27 -23.31
N ILE A 156 3.93 14.97 -24.60
CA ILE A 156 3.56 13.64 -25.08
C ILE A 156 4.67 12.62 -24.82
N GLU A 157 5.93 13.02 -24.99
CA GLU A 157 7.08 12.17 -24.64
C GLU A 157 7.17 11.90 -23.12
N GLU A 158 6.86 12.90 -22.29
CA GLU A 158 6.72 12.73 -20.84
C GLU A 158 5.62 11.72 -20.48
N ILE A 159 4.46 11.75 -21.14
CA ILE A 159 3.40 10.74 -20.97
C ILE A 159 3.89 9.36 -21.39
N LYS A 160 4.57 9.25 -22.53
CA LYS A 160 5.08 7.98 -23.06
C LYS A 160 6.07 7.32 -22.09
N ARG A 161 7.03 8.09 -21.56
CA ARG A 161 7.97 7.64 -20.52
C ARG A 161 7.26 7.23 -19.23
N SER A 162 6.25 7.99 -18.83
CA SER A 162 5.44 7.68 -17.64
C SER A 162 4.66 6.38 -17.80
N LEU A 163 4.03 6.15 -18.96
CA LEU A 163 3.29 4.93 -19.26
C LEU A 163 4.20 3.70 -19.30
N LEU A 164 5.38 3.82 -19.91
CA LEU A 164 6.39 2.76 -19.93
C LEU A 164 6.83 2.38 -18.52
N THR A 165 7.05 3.37 -17.66
CA THR A 165 7.38 3.17 -16.24
C THR A 165 6.22 2.53 -15.47
N CYS A 166 4.99 2.97 -15.73
CA CYS A 166 3.78 2.42 -15.12
C CYS A 166 3.53 0.95 -15.50
N ARG A 167 4.20 0.41 -16.52
CA ARG A 167 4.08 -1.00 -16.91
C ARG A 167 4.47 -1.95 -15.76
N VAL A 168 5.42 -1.55 -14.91
CA VAL A 168 5.79 -2.31 -13.70
C VAL A 168 4.60 -2.41 -12.73
N LEU A 169 3.74 -1.40 -12.70
CA LEU A 169 2.59 -1.32 -11.80
C LEU A 169 1.48 -2.32 -12.15
N ILE A 170 1.47 -2.89 -13.37
CA ILE A 170 0.46 -3.84 -13.82
C ILE A 170 0.46 -5.13 -13.00
N LEU A 171 1.58 -5.50 -12.37
CA LEU A 171 1.69 -6.67 -11.50
C LEU A 171 1.27 -6.39 -10.05
N PHE A 172 1.17 -5.12 -9.65
CA PHE A 172 0.82 -4.74 -8.27
C PHE A 172 -0.63 -5.05 -7.86
N PRO A 173 -1.64 -5.06 -8.74
CA PRO A 173 -2.96 -5.56 -8.38
C PRO A 173 -2.95 -6.98 -7.80
N ILE A 174 -2.07 -7.88 -8.30
CA ILE A 174 -1.93 -9.25 -7.78
C ILE A 174 -1.27 -9.22 -6.39
N HIS A 175 -0.27 -8.37 -6.20
CA HIS A 175 0.33 -8.14 -4.88
C HIS A 175 -0.70 -7.62 -3.88
N TRP A 176 -1.48 -6.59 -4.26
CA TRP A 176 -2.55 -6.04 -3.42
C TRP A 176 -3.63 -7.07 -3.12
N LEU A 177 -4.02 -7.90 -4.10
CA LEU A 177 -4.95 -9.01 -3.89
C LEU A 177 -4.48 -9.95 -2.77
N CYS A 178 -3.21 -10.35 -2.78
CA CYS A 178 -2.66 -11.26 -1.78
C CYS A 178 -2.37 -10.57 -0.43
N TYR A 179 -1.91 -9.32 -0.47
CA TYR A 179 -1.69 -8.52 0.72
C TYR A 179 -3.01 -8.25 1.47
N ASN A 180 -4.09 -7.96 0.73
CA ASN A 180 -5.40 -7.68 1.31
C ASN A 180 -6.04 -8.88 2.01
N GLN A 181 -5.53 -10.10 1.83
CA GLN A 181 -6.00 -11.29 2.56
C GLN A 181 -5.84 -11.12 4.08
N ILE A 182 -4.84 -10.35 4.51
CA ILE A 182 -4.56 -9.98 5.90
C ILE A 182 -5.78 -9.32 6.59
N PHE A 183 -6.57 -8.56 5.82
CA PHE A 183 -7.72 -7.81 6.31
C PHE A 183 -9.06 -8.52 6.11
N SER A 184 -9.07 -9.70 5.49
CA SER A 184 -10.29 -10.44 5.18
C SER A 184 -10.14 -11.92 5.54
N ASN A 185 -9.66 -12.74 4.61
CA ASN A 185 -9.73 -14.19 4.74
C ASN A 185 -8.84 -14.76 5.86
N LEU A 186 -7.74 -14.08 6.25
CA LEU A 186 -6.95 -14.50 7.40
C LEU A 186 -7.72 -14.35 8.72
N ILE A 187 -8.60 -13.34 8.81
CA ILE A 187 -9.49 -13.14 9.96
C ILE A 187 -10.50 -14.29 10.03
N SER A 188 -11.10 -14.65 8.90
CA SER A 188 -12.01 -15.80 8.82
C SER A 188 -11.30 -17.12 9.15
N GLN A 189 -10.06 -17.31 8.66
CA GLN A 189 -9.21 -18.46 9.01
C GLN A 189 -8.92 -18.51 10.51
N ALA A 190 -8.63 -17.36 11.15
CA ALA A 190 -8.40 -17.29 12.60
C ALA A 190 -9.62 -17.75 13.41
N GLY A 191 -10.84 -17.51 12.89
CA GLY A 191 -12.08 -17.96 13.52
C GLY A 191 -12.31 -19.47 13.49
N GLN A 192 -11.57 -20.20 12.64
CA GLN A 192 -11.59 -21.66 12.58
C GLN A 192 -10.55 -22.30 13.52
N MET A 193 -9.78 -21.49 14.25
CA MET A 193 -8.64 -21.89 15.08
C MET A 193 -8.92 -21.66 16.57
N VAL A 194 -8.14 -22.29 17.44
CA VAL A 194 -8.18 -22.06 18.89
C VAL A 194 -7.56 -20.69 19.20
N THR A 195 -8.39 -19.75 19.64
CA THR A 195 -7.99 -18.34 19.85
C THR A 195 -7.68 -17.97 21.30
N TYR A 196 -7.81 -18.91 22.25
CA TYR A 196 -7.52 -18.69 23.69
C TYR A 196 -8.21 -17.45 24.29
N GLY A 197 -9.38 -17.06 23.77
CA GLY A 197 -10.12 -15.89 24.24
C GLY A 197 -9.77 -14.58 23.54
N ILE A 198 -8.85 -14.59 22.57
CA ILE A 198 -8.53 -13.44 21.72
C ILE A 198 -9.56 -13.37 20.58
N PRO A 199 -10.15 -12.19 20.27
CA PRO A 199 -10.98 -12.02 19.08
C PRO A 199 -10.20 -12.31 17.79
N ASN A 200 -10.81 -12.98 16.83
CA ASN A 200 -10.17 -13.37 15.56
C ASN A 200 -9.59 -12.16 14.82
N ASP A 201 -10.37 -11.08 14.76
CA ASP A 201 -10.04 -9.80 14.12
C ASP A 201 -8.87 -9.07 14.78
N MET A 202 -8.52 -9.41 16.04
CA MET A 202 -7.38 -8.83 16.75
C MET A 202 -6.04 -9.38 16.24
N MET A 203 -6.02 -10.53 15.56
CA MET A 203 -4.77 -11.15 15.05
C MET A 203 -4.00 -10.24 14.08
N LYS A 204 -4.69 -9.31 13.41
CA LYS A 204 -4.07 -8.30 12.54
C LYS A 204 -3.11 -7.35 13.28
N ILE A 205 -3.17 -7.26 14.61
CA ILE A 205 -2.23 -6.47 15.43
C ILE A 205 -0.77 -6.90 15.21
N ALA A 206 -0.54 -8.14 14.77
CA ALA A 206 0.77 -8.62 14.37
C ALA A 206 1.37 -7.83 13.20
N GLY A 207 0.55 -7.23 12.33
CA GLY A 207 0.98 -6.38 11.22
C GLY A 207 1.69 -5.10 11.67
N PRO A 208 1.06 -4.21 12.46
CA PRO A 208 1.73 -3.03 13.01
C PRO A 208 2.98 -3.37 13.84
N ILE A 209 2.93 -4.44 14.64
CA ILE A 209 4.11 -4.91 15.41
C ILE A 209 5.26 -5.28 14.48
N SER A 210 4.93 -6.04 13.43
CA SER A 210 5.85 -6.41 12.35
C SER A 210 6.46 -5.17 11.68
N GLY A 211 5.65 -4.17 11.34
CA GLY A 211 6.12 -2.89 10.80
C GLY A 211 7.10 -2.14 11.72
N ILE A 212 6.78 -2.05 13.03
CA ILE A 212 7.62 -1.38 14.04
C ILE A 212 8.99 -2.06 14.18
N ILE A 213 9.07 -3.39 14.02
CA ILE A 213 10.32 -4.15 14.15
C ILE A 213 11.10 -4.18 12.84
N ILE A 214 10.43 -4.49 11.72
CA ILE A 214 11.06 -4.73 10.43
C ILE A 214 11.52 -3.43 9.79
N ALA A 215 10.72 -2.36 9.84
CA ALA A 215 11.10 -1.10 9.20
C ALA A 215 12.47 -0.57 9.67
N PRO A 216 12.76 -0.44 10.99
CA PRO A 216 14.08 -0.02 11.43
C PRO A 216 15.16 -1.07 11.14
N MET A 217 14.85 -2.36 11.20
CA MET A 217 15.80 -3.42 10.85
C MET A 217 16.26 -3.32 9.39
N VAL A 218 15.34 -3.06 8.47
CA VAL A 218 15.66 -2.89 7.04
C VAL A 218 16.37 -1.56 6.80
N GLN A 219 15.86 -0.46 7.33
CA GLN A 219 16.37 0.89 7.06
C GLN A 219 17.72 1.18 7.74
N LYS A 220 17.92 0.77 8.99
CA LYS A 220 19.15 1.02 9.76
C LYS A 220 20.12 -0.15 9.75
N GLY A 221 19.65 -1.37 9.49
CA GLY A 221 20.48 -2.57 9.45
C GLY A 221 20.82 -2.98 8.02
N LEU A 222 19.81 -3.46 7.28
CA LEU A 222 20.02 -4.11 5.98
C LEU A 222 20.57 -3.15 4.92
N TYR A 223 19.95 -1.98 4.72
CA TYR A 223 20.40 -1.06 3.68
C TYR A 223 21.83 -0.56 3.89
N PRO A 224 22.25 -0.08 5.08
CA PRO A 224 23.64 0.30 5.33
C PRO A 224 24.62 -0.86 5.12
N TYR A 225 24.23 -2.08 5.50
CA TYR A 225 25.05 -3.27 5.31
C TYR A 225 25.27 -3.61 3.83
N ILE A 226 24.22 -3.55 3.01
CA ILE A 226 24.30 -3.76 1.57
C ILE A 226 25.15 -2.67 0.90
N THR A 227 24.94 -1.40 1.29
CA THR A 227 25.73 -0.26 0.78
C THR A 227 27.21 -0.39 1.16
N LYS A 228 27.53 -0.85 2.38
CA LYS A 228 28.92 -1.11 2.81
C LYS A 228 29.60 -2.19 1.95
N ARG A 229 28.83 -3.15 1.44
CA ARG A 229 29.30 -4.19 0.51
C ARG A 229 29.32 -3.74 -0.96
N ARG A 230 28.99 -2.48 -1.27
CA ARG A 230 28.91 -1.91 -2.63
C ARG A 230 27.99 -2.70 -3.57
N ILE A 231 26.96 -3.35 -3.03
CA ILE A 231 25.97 -4.06 -3.85
C ILE A 231 24.87 -3.05 -4.20
N SER A 232 24.66 -2.80 -5.49
CA SER A 232 23.58 -1.92 -5.96
C SER A 232 22.23 -2.63 -5.81
N PHE A 233 21.48 -2.28 -4.75
CA PHE A 233 20.14 -2.82 -4.54
C PHE A 233 19.11 -1.88 -5.16
N GLY A 234 18.82 -2.09 -6.44
CA GLY A 234 17.91 -1.27 -7.22
C GLY A 234 16.43 -1.43 -6.81
N PRO A 235 15.55 -0.49 -7.21
CA PRO A 235 14.14 -0.53 -6.89
C PRO A 235 13.43 -1.81 -7.33
N ILE A 236 13.76 -2.35 -8.52
CA ILE A 236 13.08 -3.54 -9.03
C ILE A 236 13.49 -4.79 -8.26
N ALA A 237 14.78 -4.90 -7.90
CA ALA A 237 15.26 -5.97 -7.03
C ALA A 237 14.60 -5.94 -5.64
N ARG A 238 14.46 -4.76 -5.04
CA ARG A 238 13.73 -4.57 -3.75
C ARG A 238 12.29 -5.05 -3.84
N MET A 239 11.57 -4.61 -4.88
CA MET A 239 10.19 -5.04 -5.08
C MET A 239 10.09 -6.56 -5.28
N THR A 240 11.01 -7.16 -6.03
CA THR A 240 11.03 -8.62 -6.24
C THR A 240 11.21 -9.39 -4.93
N VAL A 241 12.08 -8.90 -4.03
CA VAL A 241 12.26 -9.48 -2.69
C VAL A 241 10.99 -9.39 -1.86
N GLY A 242 10.26 -8.27 -1.90
CA GLY A 242 8.99 -8.16 -1.20
C GLY A 242 7.89 -9.07 -1.76
N PHE A 243 7.78 -9.19 -3.08
CA PHE A 243 6.90 -10.16 -3.76
C PHE A 243 7.22 -11.61 -3.35
N LEU A 244 8.51 -11.92 -3.23
CA LEU A 244 8.97 -13.23 -2.76
C LEU A 244 8.54 -13.50 -1.31
N PHE A 245 8.76 -12.55 -0.39
CA PHE A 245 8.33 -12.71 1.01
C PHE A 245 6.81 -12.87 1.13
N LEU A 246 6.02 -12.13 0.35
CA LEU A 246 4.57 -12.30 0.32
C LEU A 246 4.18 -13.67 -0.24
N THR A 247 4.86 -14.15 -1.29
CA THR A 247 4.64 -15.49 -1.86
C THR A 247 4.91 -16.58 -0.83
N LEU A 248 6.06 -16.52 -0.14
CA LEU A 248 6.41 -17.46 0.93
C LEU A 248 5.39 -17.43 2.08
N SER A 249 4.89 -16.25 2.42
CA SER A 249 3.84 -16.08 3.43
C SER A 249 2.53 -16.74 2.98
N MET A 250 2.15 -16.62 1.70
CA MET A 250 0.95 -17.27 1.17
C MET A 250 1.10 -18.79 1.05
N VAL A 251 2.29 -19.30 0.69
CA VAL A 251 2.60 -20.74 0.77
C VAL A 251 2.37 -21.25 2.19
N TYR A 252 2.91 -20.53 3.17
CA TYR A 252 2.77 -20.88 4.58
C TYR A 252 1.30 -20.84 5.04
N THR A 253 0.54 -19.81 4.68
CA THR A 253 -0.91 -19.72 4.95
C THR A 253 -1.70 -20.85 4.33
N THR A 254 -1.36 -21.26 3.10
CA THR A 254 -1.97 -22.41 2.44
C THR A 254 -1.71 -23.69 3.24
N GLY A 255 -0.49 -23.85 3.75
CA GLY A 255 -0.11 -24.95 4.65
C GLY A 255 -0.91 -24.95 5.95
N ILE A 256 -1.09 -23.78 6.58
CA ILE A 256 -1.92 -23.63 7.78
C ILE A 256 -3.36 -24.01 7.48
N GLN A 257 -3.95 -23.52 6.39
CA GLN A 257 -5.33 -23.86 6.06
C GLN A 257 -5.51 -25.37 5.85
N LYS A 258 -4.55 -26.02 5.19
CA LYS A 258 -4.56 -27.47 5.03
C LYS A 258 -4.46 -28.19 6.39
N LEU A 259 -3.62 -27.69 7.30
CA LEU A 259 -3.49 -28.23 8.65
C LEU A 259 -4.78 -28.04 9.47
N ILE A 260 -5.48 -26.92 9.31
CA ILE A 260 -6.81 -26.70 9.92
C ILE A 260 -7.80 -27.77 9.46
N TYR A 261 -7.87 -28.05 8.16
CA TYR A 261 -8.79 -29.08 7.63
C TYR A 261 -8.39 -30.52 7.98
N GLN A 262 -7.13 -30.76 8.32
CA GLN A 262 -6.66 -32.07 8.79
C GLN A 262 -6.82 -32.25 10.31
N ALA A 263 -7.02 -31.17 11.06
CA ALA A 263 -7.21 -31.22 12.50
C ALA A 263 -8.69 -31.46 12.85
N GLY A 264 -8.93 -32.35 13.83
CA GLY A 264 -10.25 -32.54 14.41
C GLY A 264 -10.72 -31.31 15.22
N PRO A 265 -12.01 -31.21 15.56
CA PRO A 265 -13.01 -32.28 15.43
C PRO A 265 -13.82 -32.27 14.13
N CYS A 266 -13.83 -31.17 13.37
CA CYS A 266 -14.71 -31.01 12.21
C CYS A 266 -14.03 -31.11 10.83
N TYR A 267 -12.70 -31.24 10.79
CA TYR A 267 -11.91 -31.39 9.55
C TYR A 267 -12.27 -30.33 8.50
N ASP A 268 -12.76 -30.74 7.32
CA ASP A 268 -13.11 -29.90 6.17
C ASP A 268 -14.29 -28.94 6.42
N ALA A 269 -15.06 -29.12 7.50
CA ALA A 269 -16.24 -28.31 7.82
C ALA A 269 -16.12 -27.66 9.22
N PRO A 270 -15.13 -26.78 9.45
CA PRO A 270 -14.89 -26.16 10.75
C PRO A 270 -16.17 -25.50 11.30
N LEU A 271 -16.35 -25.64 12.62
CA LEU A 271 -17.50 -25.15 13.40
C LEU A 271 -18.88 -25.74 13.07
N SER A 272 -19.03 -26.47 11.95
CA SER A 272 -20.35 -26.90 11.44
C SER A 272 -20.69 -28.36 11.76
N CYS A 273 -19.80 -29.10 12.42
CA CYS A 273 -20.01 -30.50 12.78
C CYS A 273 -20.69 -30.68 14.15
N ALA A 274 -21.29 -31.85 14.39
CA ALA A 274 -21.93 -32.17 15.68
C ALA A 274 -20.95 -32.09 16.87
N ALA A 275 -19.67 -32.40 16.64
CA ALA A 275 -18.63 -32.31 17.65
C ALA A 275 -18.19 -30.86 17.98
N SER A 276 -18.68 -29.87 17.22
CA SER A 276 -18.42 -28.44 17.44
C SER A 276 -19.25 -27.84 18.60
N ASN A 277 -20.16 -28.61 19.19
CA ASN A 277 -21.10 -28.13 20.21
C ASN A 277 -21.78 -26.81 19.81
N GLY A 278 -22.45 -26.82 18.66
CA GLY A 278 -23.18 -25.67 18.13
C GLY A 278 -22.32 -24.51 17.57
N GLY A 279 -21.07 -24.77 17.19
CA GLY A 279 -20.18 -23.73 16.63
C GLY A 279 -19.23 -23.10 17.65
N THR A 280 -19.00 -23.75 18.79
CA THR A 280 -18.17 -23.22 19.87
C THR A 280 -16.77 -23.84 19.90
N ILE A 281 -16.60 -25.05 19.37
CA ILE A 281 -15.33 -25.78 19.38
C ILE A 281 -14.70 -25.73 17.97
N PRO A 282 -13.67 -24.90 17.76
CA PRO A 282 -12.93 -24.87 16.49
C PRO A 282 -12.03 -26.10 16.32
N ASN A 283 -11.45 -26.24 15.13
CA ASN A 283 -10.42 -27.26 14.91
C ASN A 283 -9.19 -26.95 15.78
N GLN A 284 -8.53 -28.00 16.27
CA GLN A 284 -7.49 -27.93 17.30
C GLN A 284 -6.14 -27.45 16.75
N VAL A 285 -6.13 -26.22 16.23
CA VAL A 285 -4.97 -25.53 15.69
C VAL A 285 -4.85 -24.18 16.37
N SER A 286 -3.67 -23.86 16.89
CA SER A 286 -3.43 -22.59 17.57
C SER A 286 -3.41 -21.42 16.59
N VAL A 287 -4.19 -20.37 16.89
CA VAL A 287 -4.25 -19.14 16.07
C VAL A 287 -2.87 -18.47 15.91
N PHE A 288 -1.96 -18.65 16.86
CA PHE A 288 -0.62 -18.07 16.84
C PHE A 288 0.24 -18.59 15.68
N LEU A 289 -0.14 -19.72 15.05
CA LEU A 289 0.53 -20.19 13.84
C LEU A 289 0.40 -19.19 12.68
N GLN A 290 -0.56 -18.28 12.68
CA GLN A 290 -0.68 -17.22 11.66
C GLN A 290 0.32 -16.07 11.84
N VAL A 291 0.95 -15.92 13.01
CA VAL A 291 1.87 -14.80 13.28
C VAL A 291 2.98 -14.66 12.23
N PRO A 292 3.67 -15.74 11.79
CA PRO A 292 4.66 -15.63 10.72
C PRO A 292 4.11 -15.11 9.39
N THR A 293 2.85 -15.41 9.05
CA THR A 293 2.20 -14.85 7.85
C THR A 293 2.10 -13.33 7.93
N TYR A 294 1.67 -12.79 9.07
CA TYR A 294 1.60 -11.33 9.28
C TYR A 294 2.99 -10.69 9.26
N PHE A 295 4.01 -11.36 9.82
CA PHE A 295 5.39 -10.88 9.75
C PHE A 295 5.96 -10.87 8.33
N GLY A 296 5.73 -11.92 7.56
CA GLY A 296 6.14 -11.97 6.16
C GLY A 296 5.37 -10.97 5.27
N GLY A 297 4.11 -10.70 5.58
CA GLY A 297 3.33 -9.60 4.99
C GLY A 297 3.94 -8.22 5.29
N GLY A 298 4.41 -7.98 6.52
CA GLY A 298 5.11 -6.73 6.88
C GLY A 298 6.49 -6.58 6.21
N LEU A 299 7.24 -7.69 6.04
CA LEU A 299 8.46 -7.69 5.21
C LEU A 299 8.14 -7.27 3.77
N ALA A 300 7.08 -7.84 3.20
CA ALA A 300 6.63 -7.51 1.86
C ALA A 300 6.20 -6.04 1.74
N GLU A 301 5.44 -5.52 2.72
CA GLU A 301 5.05 -4.11 2.77
C GLU A 301 6.28 -3.19 2.77
N VAL A 302 7.25 -3.45 3.64
CA VAL A 302 8.46 -2.62 3.75
C VAL A 302 9.26 -2.63 2.45
N PHE A 303 9.41 -3.75 1.75
CA PHE A 303 10.17 -3.80 0.50
C PHE A 303 9.38 -3.34 -0.74
N CYS A 304 8.10 -3.66 -0.85
CA CYS A 304 7.28 -3.37 -2.03
C CYS A 304 6.58 -2.02 -1.96
N LEU A 305 5.91 -1.70 -0.86
CA LEU A 305 5.05 -0.51 -0.79
C LEU A 305 5.89 0.76 -0.66
N THR A 306 6.98 0.73 0.12
CA THR A 306 7.89 1.89 0.23
C THR A 306 8.65 2.14 -1.07
N THR A 307 9.22 1.08 -1.66
CA THR A 307 9.94 1.19 -2.93
C THR A 307 8.99 1.52 -4.08
N GLY A 308 7.74 1.02 -4.04
CA GLY A 308 6.71 1.28 -5.04
C GLY A 308 6.34 2.76 -5.13
N THR A 309 6.10 3.39 -3.98
CA THR A 309 5.82 4.83 -3.92
C THR A 309 7.04 5.67 -4.32
N GLU A 310 8.25 5.29 -3.89
CA GLU A 310 9.52 5.92 -4.31
C GLU A 310 9.72 5.82 -5.82
N TYR A 311 9.54 4.63 -6.39
CA TYR A 311 9.69 4.38 -7.82
C TYR A 311 8.69 5.19 -8.65
N ALA A 312 7.42 5.20 -8.23
CA ALA A 312 6.36 5.99 -8.85
C ALA A 312 6.65 7.50 -8.76
N TYR A 313 7.27 7.97 -7.68
CA TYR A 313 7.62 9.38 -7.51
C TYR A 313 8.82 9.79 -8.37
N ASN A 314 9.88 8.99 -8.38
CA ASN A 314 11.16 9.32 -9.02
C ASN A 314 11.12 9.22 -10.56
N HIS A 315 10.22 8.42 -11.11
CA HIS A 315 10.06 8.28 -12.56
C HIS A 315 8.89 9.11 -13.12
N ALA A 316 8.19 9.85 -12.27
CA ALA A 316 7.13 10.74 -12.72
C ALA A 316 7.70 12.13 -13.12
N PRO A 317 7.28 12.68 -14.26
CA PRO A 317 7.56 14.07 -14.65
C PRO A 317 7.10 15.04 -13.56
N LYS A 318 7.79 16.19 -13.41
CA LYS A 318 7.47 17.19 -12.36
C LYS A 318 5.99 17.61 -12.39
N SER A 319 5.42 17.74 -13.58
CA SER A 319 4.03 18.10 -13.87
C SER A 319 3.01 16.97 -13.60
N MET A 320 3.47 15.71 -13.52
CA MET A 320 2.61 14.50 -13.50
C MET A 320 2.77 13.63 -12.25
N LYS A 321 3.56 14.05 -11.26
CA LYS A 321 3.77 13.30 -10.01
C LYS A 321 2.47 12.85 -9.36
N THR A 322 1.48 13.74 -9.25
CA THR A 322 0.18 13.44 -8.67
C THR A 322 -0.60 12.38 -9.47
N LEU A 323 -0.51 12.40 -10.80
CA LEU A 323 -1.18 11.40 -11.64
C LEU A 323 -0.57 10.02 -11.46
N VAL A 324 0.76 9.90 -11.49
CA VAL A 324 1.42 8.59 -11.32
C VAL A 324 1.16 8.00 -9.93
N GLN A 325 1.12 8.85 -8.89
CA GLN A 325 0.69 8.43 -7.55
C GLN A 325 -0.79 8.01 -7.51
N ALA A 326 -1.67 8.70 -8.25
CA ALA A 326 -3.07 8.29 -8.37
C ALA A 326 -3.21 6.93 -9.07
N ILE A 327 -2.42 6.66 -10.13
CA ILE A 327 -2.37 5.36 -10.80
C ILE A 327 -1.91 4.27 -9.82
N TRP A 328 -0.89 4.56 -9.00
CA TRP A 328 -0.42 3.66 -7.95
C TRP A 328 -1.53 3.30 -6.94
N LEU A 329 -2.26 4.29 -6.43
CA LEU A 329 -3.41 4.04 -5.54
C LEU A 329 -4.54 3.28 -6.26
N ALA A 330 -4.78 3.58 -7.54
CA ALA A 330 -5.77 2.88 -8.34
C ALA A 330 -5.45 1.39 -8.47
N MET A 331 -4.17 1.00 -8.57
CA MET A 331 -3.78 -0.42 -8.59
C MET A 331 -4.19 -1.16 -7.30
N ALA A 332 -4.19 -0.48 -6.15
CA ALA A 332 -4.71 -1.05 -4.91
C ALA A 332 -6.22 -1.30 -4.99
N GLY A 333 -6.96 -0.35 -5.57
CA GLY A 333 -8.39 -0.51 -5.85
C GLY A 333 -8.69 -1.67 -6.79
N VAL A 334 -7.93 -1.81 -7.88
CA VAL A 334 -8.03 -2.95 -8.80
C VAL A 334 -7.76 -4.27 -8.07
N GLY A 335 -6.75 -4.33 -7.19
CA GLY A 335 -6.47 -5.50 -6.36
C GLY A 335 -7.64 -5.90 -5.45
N THR A 336 -8.33 -4.93 -4.84
CA THR A 336 -9.54 -5.18 -4.04
C THR A 336 -10.71 -5.64 -4.91
N CYS A 337 -10.89 -5.08 -6.11
CA CYS A 337 -11.91 -5.57 -7.06
C CYS A 337 -11.64 -7.00 -7.51
N LEU A 338 -10.38 -7.35 -7.78
CA LEU A 338 -9.98 -8.73 -8.08
C LEU A 338 -10.34 -9.67 -6.92
N ALA A 339 -10.19 -9.24 -5.67
CA ALA A 339 -10.54 -10.06 -4.51
C ALA A 339 -12.02 -10.46 -4.49
N LEU A 340 -12.92 -9.60 -5.00
CA LEU A 340 -14.34 -9.91 -5.11
C LEU A 340 -14.60 -11.11 -6.03
N ALA A 341 -13.81 -11.28 -7.10
CA ALA A 341 -13.94 -12.43 -8.00
C ALA A 341 -13.61 -13.78 -7.30
N PHE A 342 -12.83 -13.75 -6.22
CA PHE A 342 -12.47 -14.94 -5.43
C PHE A 342 -13.46 -15.26 -4.31
N THR A 343 -14.46 -14.42 -4.05
CA THR A 343 -15.49 -14.63 -3.00
C THR A 343 -16.19 -16.00 -3.08
N PRO A 344 -16.49 -16.60 -4.25
CA PRO A 344 -17.09 -17.94 -4.29
C PRO A 344 -16.19 -19.03 -3.67
N LEU A 345 -14.87 -18.81 -3.67
CA LEU A 345 -13.86 -19.72 -3.12
C LEU A 345 -13.55 -19.44 -1.64
N THR A 346 -14.12 -18.39 -1.03
CA THR A 346 -13.92 -18.06 0.39
C THR A 346 -14.83 -18.87 1.32
N LYS A 347 -15.40 -19.99 0.85
CA LYS A 347 -16.27 -20.88 1.63
C LYS A 347 -15.55 -22.20 1.88
N ASP A 348 -15.75 -22.78 3.04
CA ASP A 348 -15.28 -24.14 3.33
C ASP A 348 -15.93 -25.15 2.37
N PRO A 349 -15.18 -26.16 1.86
CA PRO A 349 -13.76 -26.49 2.10
C PRO A 349 -12.79 -25.88 1.06
N HIS A 350 -13.21 -24.88 0.29
CA HIS A 350 -12.45 -24.36 -0.85
C HIS A 350 -11.34 -23.35 -0.48
N LEU A 351 -11.15 -23.00 0.80
CA LEU A 351 -10.14 -22.03 1.24
C LEU A 351 -8.71 -22.46 0.89
N VAL A 352 -8.39 -23.76 0.98
CA VAL A 352 -7.06 -24.26 0.58
C VAL A 352 -6.82 -24.00 -0.91
N THR A 353 -7.81 -24.29 -1.75
CA THR A 353 -7.75 -24.04 -3.19
C THR A 353 -7.61 -22.55 -3.49
N MET A 354 -8.34 -21.70 -2.78
CA MET A 354 -8.21 -20.25 -2.90
C MET A 354 -6.77 -19.79 -2.62
N TYR A 355 -6.22 -20.14 -1.44
CA TYR A 355 -4.87 -19.74 -1.07
C TYR A 355 -3.80 -20.34 -2.01
N ALA A 356 -4.02 -21.56 -2.51
CA ALA A 356 -3.14 -22.17 -3.51
C ALA A 356 -3.15 -21.40 -4.85
N ILE A 357 -4.32 -20.98 -5.33
CA ILE A 357 -4.44 -20.16 -6.55
C ILE A 357 -3.76 -18.81 -6.34
N LEU A 358 -4.01 -18.14 -5.22
CA LEU A 358 -3.38 -16.85 -4.89
C LEU A 358 -1.85 -16.99 -4.82
N THR A 359 -1.36 -18.06 -4.20
CA THR A 359 0.07 -18.39 -4.15
C THR A 359 0.67 -18.59 -5.54
N GLY A 360 -0.02 -19.34 -6.42
CA GLY A 360 0.42 -19.56 -7.79
C GLY A 360 0.44 -18.28 -8.62
N LEU A 361 -0.59 -17.45 -8.50
CA LEU A 361 -0.68 -16.15 -9.19
C LEU A 361 0.43 -15.20 -8.72
N LEU A 362 0.67 -15.10 -7.41
CA LEU A 362 1.70 -14.24 -6.85
C LEU A 362 3.11 -14.75 -7.15
N GLY A 363 3.33 -16.07 -7.10
CA GLY A 363 4.59 -16.69 -7.50
C GLY A 363 4.90 -16.44 -8.98
N GLY A 364 3.90 -16.61 -9.85
CA GLY A 364 4.00 -16.25 -11.27
C GLY A 364 4.30 -14.77 -11.47
N ALA A 365 3.60 -13.88 -10.76
CA ALA A 365 3.85 -12.44 -10.81
C ALA A 365 5.26 -12.06 -10.32
N THR A 366 5.78 -12.76 -9.31
CA THR A 366 7.15 -12.57 -8.80
C THR A 366 8.19 -12.92 -9.86
N ILE A 367 8.02 -14.06 -10.55
CA ILE A 367 8.92 -14.48 -11.64
C ILE A 367 8.82 -13.50 -12.82
N LEU A 368 7.60 -13.12 -13.21
CA LEU A 368 7.37 -12.16 -14.30
C LEU A 368 7.97 -10.79 -14.00
N LEU A 369 7.83 -10.30 -12.77
CA LEU A 369 8.42 -9.04 -12.33
C LEU A 369 9.94 -9.06 -12.53
N TRP A 370 10.59 -10.13 -12.08
CA TRP A 370 12.03 -10.28 -12.23
C TRP A 370 12.46 -10.42 -13.69
N VAL A 371 11.84 -11.32 -14.45
CA VAL A 371 12.25 -11.63 -15.83
C VAL A 371 12.05 -10.42 -16.76
N LEU A 372 10.91 -9.73 -16.66
CA LEU A 372 10.56 -8.64 -17.57
C LEU A 372 11.26 -7.33 -17.22
N PHE A 373 11.49 -7.05 -15.93
CA PHE A 373 11.90 -5.71 -15.49
C PHE A 373 13.28 -5.63 -14.86
N ARG A 374 14.00 -6.75 -14.66
CA ARG A 374 15.41 -6.71 -14.17
C ARG A 374 16.35 -5.89 -15.05
N SER A 375 16.03 -5.73 -16.33
CA SER A 375 16.82 -4.92 -17.26
C SER A 375 16.74 -3.42 -16.97
N LEU A 376 15.62 -2.96 -16.40
CA LEU A 376 15.42 -1.55 -16.04
C LEU A 376 16.34 -1.12 -14.89
N ASP A 377 16.58 -2.00 -13.92
CA ASP A 377 17.57 -1.75 -12.87
C ASP A 377 18.98 -1.61 -13.46
N LYS A 378 19.32 -2.40 -14.49
CA LYS A 378 20.65 -2.36 -15.13
C LYS A 378 20.87 -1.12 -16.00
N SER A 379 19.83 -0.60 -16.65
CA SER A 379 19.95 0.62 -17.48
C SER A 379 20.16 1.86 -16.64
N LYS A 380 19.46 1.98 -15.51
CA LYS A 380 19.59 3.13 -14.61
C LYS A 380 20.95 3.20 -13.93
N ILE A 381 21.50 2.05 -13.54
CA ILE A 381 22.87 1.97 -12.98
C ILE A 381 23.92 2.45 -14.00
N LYS A 382 23.69 2.29 -15.31
CA LYS A 382 24.61 2.81 -16.33
C LYS A 382 24.50 4.33 -16.47
N GLU A 383 23.28 4.87 -16.49
CA GLU A 383 23.04 6.33 -16.55
C GLU A 383 23.57 7.07 -15.32
N ASP A 384 23.59 6.46 -14.13
CA ASP A 384 24.11 7.09 -12.91
C ASP A 384 25.66 7.01 -12.79
N VAL A 385 26.32 6.18 -13.62
CA VAL A 385 27.78 5.95 -13.60
C VAL A 385 28.49 6.71 -14.73
N GLU A 386 27.78 7.01 -15.83
CA GLU A 386 28.20 7.95 -16.89
C GLU A 386 27.93 9.40 -16.49
#